data_AF-A0A954WKW4-F1
#
_entry.id   AF-A0A954WKW4-F1
#
_cell.length_a   1.000
_cell.length_b   1.000
_cell.length_c   1.000
_cell.angle_alpha   90.00
_cell.angle_beta   90.00
_cell.angle_gamma   90.00
#
_symmetry.space_group_name_H-M   'P 1'
#
loop_
_entity.id
_entity.type
_entity.pdbx_description
1 polymer ?
#
loop_
_entity_poly.entity_id
_entity_poly.type
_entity_poly.pdbx_seq_one_letter_code
_entity_poly.pdbx_strand_id
1 'polypeptide(L)'
;MEITEVRIKLMDDSDDRLQAFCSITFDNCFVVRDLKIIDGTNGPFVAMPSRKLTSHCPNCRAKNHLRSGYCNHCGSRLKDERSPRDTDGRSRLYADIAHPINS
;
A
#
# COMPACT_ATOMS: atom_id res chain seq x y z
N MET A 1 6.52 8.40 22.78
CA MET A 1 5.76 8.13 21.55
C MET A 1 4.34 8.54 21.82
N GLU A 2 3.97 9.70 21.30
CA GLU A 2 2.64 10.31 21.39
C GLU A 2 2.01 10.34 19.99
N ILE A 3 0.71 10.08 19.90
CA ILE A 3 -0.05 10.31 18.67
C ILE A 3 -0.40 11.79 18.62
N THR A 4 0.22 12.51 17.71
CA THR A 4 0.06 13.97 17.63
C THR A 4 -0.98 14.40 16.61
N GLU A 5 -1.30 13.55 15.63
CA GLU A 5 -2.35 13.82 14.65
C GLU A 5 -2.99 12.53 14.17
N VAL A 6 -4.32 12.56 13.97
CA VAL A 6 -5.09 11.51 13.31
C VAL A 6 -5.98 12.15 12.26
N ARG A 7 -5.82 11.73 11.00
CA ARG A 7 -6.70 12.12 9.88
C ARG A 7 -7.50 10.91 9.42
N ILE A 8 -8.82 11.05 9.28
CA ILE A 8 -9.71 9.98 8.85
C ILE A 8 -10.50 10.44 7.62
N LYS A 9 -10.58 9.59 6.61
CA LYS A 9 -11.44 9.73 5.44
C LYS A 9 -12.38 8.53 5.38
N LEU A 10 -13.65 8.75 5.71
CA LEU A 10 -14.70 7.74 5.60
C LEU A 10 -14.92 7.34 4.13
N MET A 11 -15.28 6.07 3.91
CA MET A 11 -15.68 5.55 2.61
C MET A 11 -17.19 5.36 2.57
N ASP A 12 -17.81 5.74 1.46
CA ASP A 12 -19.28 5.76 1.30
C ASP A 12 -19.86 4.41 0.84
N ASP A 13 -19.02 3.48 0.37
CA ASP A 13 -19.45 2.20 -0.17
C ASP A 13 -19.75 1.19 0.95
N SER A 14 -21.04 0.99 1.25
CA SER A 14 -21.54 0.15 2.35
C SER A 14 -21.38 -1.36 2.14
N ASP A 15 -21.05 -1.81 0.92
CA ASP A 15 -20.97 -3.24 0.57
C ASP A 15 -19.57 -3.83 0.77
N ASP A 16 -18.58 -2.99 1.10
CA ASP A 16 -17.23 -3.44 1.44
C ASP A 16 -16.98 -3.31 2.96
N ARG A 17 -16.14 -4.19 3.49
CA ARG A 17 -15.72 -4.13 4.91
C ARG A 17 -14.84 -2.90 5.19
N LEU A 18 -14.43 -2.17 4.16
CA LEU A 18 -13.60 -0.97 4.31
C LEU A 18 -14.45 0.23 4.75
N GLN A 19 -14.30 0.64 6.00
CA GLN A 19 -15.04 1.77 6.58
C GLN A 19 -14.37 3.11 6.30
N ALA A 20 -13.03 3.16 6.36
CA ALA A 20 -12.29 4.39 6.20
C ALA A 20 -10.81 4.14 5.88
N PHE A 21 -10.17 5.17 5.33
CA PHE A 21 -8.73 5.31 5.37
C PHE A 21 -8.33 6.27 6.49
N CYS A 22 -7.23 5.99 7.19
CA CYS A 22 -6.66 6.91 8.16
C CYS A 22 -5.15 7.12 7.96
N SER A 23 -4.66 8.22 8.52
CA SER A 23 -3.24 8.51 8.64
C SER A 23 -2.97 8.96 10.07
N ILE A 24 -1.88 8.46 10.66
CA ILE A 24 -1.49 8.73 12.04
C ILE A 24 -0.08 9.33 12.04
N THR A 25 0.08 10.46 12.72
CA THR A 25 1.37 11.09 12.96
C THR A 25 1.78 10.86 14.42
N PHE A 26 3.01 10.40 14.61
CA PHE A 26 3.66 10.21 15.90
C PHE A 26 4.69 11.32 16.14
N ASP A 27 4.68 11.86 17.36
CA ASP A 27 5.66 12.82 17.87
C ASP A 27 5.90 14.03 16.92
N ASN A 28 4.90 14.42 16.12
CA ASN A 28 4.99 15.43 15.05
C ASN A 28 6.12 15.20 14.02
N CYS A 29 6.70 14.00 13.96
CA CYS A 29 7.91 13.76 13.18
C CYS A 29 7.81 12.54 12.27
N PHE A 30 6.90 11.59 12.52
CA PHE A 30 6.80 10.36 11.75
C PHE A 30 5.34 10.06 11.42
N VAL A 31 5.03 9.83 10.15
CA VAL A 31 3.66 9.61 9.69
C VAL A 31 3.51 8.23 9.06
N VAL A 32 2.40 7.58 9.37
CA VAL A 32 1.92 6.36 8.70
C VAL A 32 0.63 6.71 7.96
N ARG A 33 0.66 6.61 6.62
CA ARG A 33 -0.50 6.89 5.74
C ARG A 33 -1.25 5.61 5.36
N ASP A 34 -2.33 5.75 4.60
CA ASP A 34 -3.10 4.66 3.98
C ASP A 34 -3.47 3.48 4.90
N LEU A 35 -3.58 3.72 6.21
CA LEU A 35 -4.12 2.74 7.16
C LEU A 35 -5.59 2.51 6.81
N LYS A 36 -6.05 1.26 6.89
CA LYS A 36 -7.45 0.93 6.63
C LYS A 36 -8.16 0.64 7.94
N ILE A 37 -9.34 1.20 8.12
CA ILE A 37 -10.27 0.81 9.18
C ILE A 37 -11.24 -0.17 8.53
N ILE A 38 -11.21 -1.42 8.98
CA ILE A 38 -11.96 -2.53 8.40
C ILE A 38 -12.95 -3.04 9.44
N ASP A 39 -14.20 -3.23 9.04
CA ASP A 39 -15.21 -3.88 9.85
C ASP A 39 -14.98 -5.40 9.88
N GLY A 40 -14.78 -5.92 11.09
CA GLY A 40 -14.42 -7.31 11.34
C GLY A 40 -15.47 -8.03 12.18
N THR A 41 -15.34 -9.34 12.32
CA THR A 41 -16.31 -10.17 13.06
C THR A 41 -16.40 -9.81 14.55
N ASN A 42 -15.33 -9.26 15.12
CA ASN A 42 -15.25 -8.84 16.53
C ASN A 42 -15.23 -7.31 16.66
N GLY A 43 -15.76 -6.60 15.67
CA GLY A 43 -15.76 -5.15 15.56
C GLY A 43 -14.64 -4.59 14.66
N PRO A 44 -14.59 -3.26 14.52
CA PRO A 44 -13.64 -2.60 13.63
C PRO A 44 -12.20 -2.76 14.09
N PHE A 45 -11.29 -2.93 13.13
CA PHE A 45 -9.85 -3.01 13.39
C PHE A 45 -9.05 -2.21 12.38
N VAL A 46 -7.83 -1.82 12.77
CA VAL A 46 -6.88 -1.14 11.88
C VAL A 46 -6.04 -2.18 11.16
N ALA A 47 -6.08 -2.16 9.83
CA ALA A 47 -5.17 -2.93 8.99
C ALA A 47 -4.01 -2.04 8.54
N MET A 48 -2.79 -2.49 8.84
CA MET A 48 -1.56 -1.82 8.42
C MET A 48 -1.49 -1.72 6.90
N PRO A 49 -0.97 -0.60 6.37
CA PRO A 49 -0.85 -0.42 4.94
C PRO A 49 0.14 -1.43 4.37
N SER A 50 -0.30 -2.23 3.40
CA SER A 50 0.60 -3.01 2.55
C SER A 50 0.25 -2.78 1.09
N ARG A 51 0.95 -1.83 0.46
CA ARG A 51 0.80 -1.59 -0.97
C ARG A 51 1.97 -2.22 -1.71
N LYS A 52 1.81 -3.48 -2.09
CA LYS A 52 2.73 -4.11 -3.05
C LYS A 52 2.67 -3.33 -4.35
N LEU A 53 3.83 -2.93 -4.86
CA LEU A 53 3.95 -2.34 -6.17
C LEU A 53 3.56 -3.38 -7.22
N THR A 54 2.89 -2.91 -8.27
CA THR A 54 2.38 -3.75 -9.35
C THR A 54 2.73 -3.15 -10.70
N SER A 55 2.91 -3.99 -11.70
CA SER A 55 3.09 -3.61 -13.10
C SER A 55 1.96 -4.18 -13.95
N HIS A 56 1.68 -3.53 -15.08
CA HIS A 56 0.72 -4.04 -16.05
C HIS A 56 1.43 -4.95 -17.06
N CYS A 57 0.78 -6.06 -17.40
CA CYS A 57 1.26 -6.96 -18.44
C CYS A 57 1.32 -6.22 -19.79
N PRO A 58 2.43 -6.27 -20.54
CA PRO A 58 2.53 -5.60 -21.84
C PRO A 58 1.62 -6.22 -22.89
N ASN A 59 1.21 -7.49 -22.71
CA ASN A 59 0.34 -8.20 -23.63
C ASN A 59 -1.15 -7.96 -23.33
N CYS A 60 -1.62 -8.35 -22.13
CA CYS A 60 -3.05 -8.30 -21.79
C CYS A 60 -3.45 -7.17 -20.83
N ARG A 61 -2.50 -6.32 -20.39
CA ARG A 61 -2.70 -5.22 -19.43
C ARG A 61 -3.21 -5.59 -18.04
N ALA A 62 -3.36 -6.88 -17.73
CA ALA A 62 -3.67 -7.32 -16.37
C ALA A 62 -2.63 -6.83 -15.36
N LYS A 63 -3.09 -6.54 -14.14
CA LYS A 63 -2.23 -6.10 -13.03
C LYS A 63 -1.48 -7.30 -12.43
N ASN A 64 -0.17 -7.20 -12.29
CA ASN A 64 0.70 -8.27 -11.79
C ASN A 64 1.62 -7.76 -10.67
N HIS A 65 2.08 -8.66 -9.81
CA HIS A 65 3.09 -8.29 -8.81
C HIS A 65 4.40 -7.93 -9.50
N LEU A 66 5.14 -6.97 -8.95
CA LEU A 66 6.38 -6.47 -9.57
C LEU A 66 7.42 -7.57 -9.88
N ARG A 67 7.47 -8.63 -9.07
CA ARG A 67 8.39 -9.77 -9.22
C ARG A 67 7.79 -10.99 -9.91
N SER A 68 6.56 -10.90 -10.44
CA SER A 68 5.96 -12.01 -11.17
C SER A 68 6.75 -12.26 -12.46
N GLY A 69 7.32 -13.46 -12.62
CA GLY A 69 8.01 -13.85 -13.87
C GLY A 69 7.06 -14.11 -15.04
N TYR A 70 5.77 -14.34 -14.75
CA TYR A 70 4.71 -14.58 -15.72
C TYR A 70 3.45 -13.82 -15.34
N CYS A 71 2.62 -13.51 -16.33
CA CYS A 71 1.34 -12.86 -16.12
C CYS A 71 0.34 -13.80 -15.45
N ASN A 72 -0.23 -13.37 -14.32
CA ASN A 72 -1.27 -14.07 -13.55
C ASN A 72 -2.62 -14.23 -14.30
N HIS A 73 -2.75 -13.64 -15.50
CA HIS A 73 -3.96 -13.72 -16.31
C HIS A 73 -3.73 -14.44 -17.65
N CYS A 74 -2.74 -13.99 -18.44
CA CYS A 74 -2.51 -14.56 -19.79
C CYS A 74 -1.28 -15.49 -19.89
N GLY A 75 -0.53 -15.69 -18.80
CA GLY A 75 0.65 -16.57 -18.79
C GLY A 75 1.88 -16.06 -19.55
N SER A 76 1.81 -14.91 -20.23
CA SER A 76 2.97 -14.34 -20.92
C SER A 76 4.12 -14.03 -19.97
N ARG A 77 5.37 -14.26 -20.42
CA ARG A 77 6.56 -13.97 -19.63
C ARG A 77 6.69 -12.46 -19.41
N LEU A 78 6.81 -12.06 -18.16
CA LEU A 78 7.02 -10.66 -17.78
C LEU A 78 8.53 -10.42 -17.66
N LYS A 79 9.02 -9.31 -18.21
CA LYS A 79 10.41 -8.89 -18.02
C LYS A 79 10.58 -8.30 -16.62
N ASP A 80 11.65 -8.68 -15.93
CA ASP A 80 12.06 -8.18 -14.61
C ASP A 80 12.61 -6.73 -14.68
N GLU A 81 12.16 -5.96 -15.66
CA GLU A 81 12.68 -4.61 -15.88
C GLU A 81 11.91 -3.62 -15.04
N ARG A 82 12.63 -3.10 -14.03
CA ARG A 82 12.37 -1.88 -13.24
C ARG A 82 11.49 -2.10 -12.02
N SER A 83 11.96 -2.95 -11.10
CA SER A 83 11.80 -2.54 -9.70
C SER A 83 12.56 -1.21 -9.54
N PRO A 84 11.92 -0.08 -9.19
CA PRO A 84 12.66 1.11 -8.84
C PRO A 84 13.63 0.73 -7.73
N ARG A 85 14.91 0.94 -7.97
CA ARG A 85 15.95 0.70 -6.98
C ARG A 85 16.05 1.96 -6.15
N ASP A 86 16.06 1.81 -4.84
CA ASP A 86 16.42 2.92 -3.96
C ASP A 86 17.91 3.25 -4.11
N THR A 87 18.35 4.33 -3.47
CA THR A 87 19.74 4.81 -3.49
C THR A 87 20.76 3.74 -3.07
N ASP A 88 20.34 2.79 -2.24
CA ASP A 88 21.13 1.63 -1.77
C ASP A 88 21.06 0.41 -2.73
N GLY A 89 20.50 0.58 -3.93
CA GLY A 89 20.39 -0.47 -4.96
C GLY A 89 19.33 -1.55 -4.70
N ARG A 90 18.57 -1.45 -3.61
CA ARG A 90 17.52 -2.41 -3.23
C ARG A 90 16.25 -2.20 -4.04
N SER A 91 15.68 -3.29 -4.54
CA SER A 91 14.39 -3.27 -5.25
C SER A 91 13.25 -2.85 -4.32
N ARG A 92 12.63 -1.70 -4.56
CA ARG A 92 11.47 -1.22 -3.81
C ARG A 92 10.24 -2.00 -4.26
N LEU A 93 9.67 -2.81 -3.36
CA LEU A 93 8.52 -3.69 -3.64
C LEU A 93 7.21 -3.18 -3.06
N TYR A 94 7.30 -2.21 -2.17
CA TYR A 94 6.19 -1.61 -1.47
C TYR A 94 6.32 -0.10 -1.59
N ALA A 95 5.20 0.61 -1.59
CA ALA A 95 5.24 2.06 -1.44
C ALA A 95 5.67 2.42 -0.02
N ASP A 96 6.43 3.50 0.15
CA ASP A 96 6.75 4.01 1.48
C ASP A 96 5.52 4.73 2.01
N ILE A 97 4.87 4.07 2.95
CA ILE A 97 3.64 4.56 3.55
C ILE A 97 3.92 5.08 4.98
N ALA A 98 5.05 4.68 5.55
CA ALA A 98 5.54 5.14 6.84
C ALA A 98 6.90 5.85 6.65
N HIS A 99 6.98 7.14 6.99
CA HIS A 99 8.20 7.92 6.79
C HIS A 99 8.23 9.16 7.70
N PRO A 100 9.42 9.76 7.95
CA PRO A 100 9.53 11.04 8.64
C PRO A 100 8.83 12.17 7.86
N ILE A 101 8.19 13.11 8.57
CA ILE A 101 7.57 14.30 7.97
C ILE A 101 8.63 15.35 7.61
N ASN A 102 9.66 15.46 8.43
CA ASN A 102 10.75 16.42 8.24
C ASN A 102 11.92 15.69 7.57
N SER A 103 11.98 15.72 6.24
CA SER A 103 13.13 15.30 5.43
C SER A 103 13.23 16.20 4.21
#